data_AF-A0A3P2EFR2-F1
#
_entry.id   AF-A0A3P2EFR2-F1
#
_cell.length_a   1.000
_cell.length_b   1.000
_cell.length_c   1.000
_cell.angle_alpha   90.00
_cell.angle_beta   90.00
_cell.angle_gamma   90.00
#
_symmetry.space_group_name_H-M   'P 1'
#
loop_
_entity.id
_entity.type
_entity.pdbx_description
1 polymer ?
#
loop_
_entity_poly.entity_id
_entity_poly.type
_entity_poly.pdbx_seq_one_letter_code
_entity_poly.pdbx_strand_id
1 'polypeptide(L)'
;MGIFDENHKKMLSAFMTLKNKCTALEKLKFHRLYVLNCNNFSFVYANSFYSHMRDICDLSILFMINEEISNATRERLCGNLLSELLVENHLRDVVSFNDKSIKISAEDFNHSLVDIENLMSQRVNQIVGSHMLDFSIAAFSAFEKWISTLYSCFSSELDERYYNSRLAKAKKLLDDYAKITEDQYKDKVVERVLKLQGTYISFPDKLNAILKMITPNSYPRDLSKDKKIIDFLRIHRNTVHNGGIYHGEPISVEYNDTNLSMTPGKPLNSNKWVQSIEFTGELVDIYTNIVASISDLPPEAYCSFQEDETALLILERVVNSYRYSELTDKKQELQLINFLEVKLNLGNEAATNFMAYLREIISHLSPEKEINIIDLLTSDLRRSPSPTIPISHA
;
A
#
# COMPACT_ATOMS: atom_id res chain seq x y z
N MET A 1 24.88 25.15 12.52
CA MET A 1 23.78 24.24 12.15
C MET A 1 23.66 24.28 10.64
N GLY A 2 23.59 23.12 9.97
CA GLY A 2 23.25 23.07 8.55
C GLY A 2 21.85 23.65 8.35
N ILE A 3 21.67 24.45 7.29
CA ILE A 3 20.36 25.02 6.95
C ILE A 3 19.68 23.99 6.05
N PHE A 4 18.77 23.19 6.62
CA PHE A 4 17.93 22.24 5.86
C PHE A 4 16.94 22.98 4.96
N ASP A 5 16.62 22.42 3.79
CA ASP A 5 15.74 23.06 2.81
C ASP A 5 14.28 23.18 3.34
N GLU A 6 13.69 24.37 3.17
CA GLU A 6 12.34 24.65 3.67
C GLU A 6 11.25 23.87 2.93
N ASN A 7 11.43 23.60 1.64
CA ASN A 7 10.45 22.82 0.87
C ASN A 7 10.53 21.34 1.25
N HIS A 8 11.74 20.81 1.45
CA HIS A 8 11.94 19.42 1.89
C HIS A 8 11.35 19.17 3.27
N LYS A 9 11.54 20.11 4.22
CA LYS A 9 10.86 20.04 5.53
C LYS A 9 9.34 20.01 5.41
N LYS A 10 8.76 20.82 4.52
CA LYS A 10 7.29 20.82 4.30
C LYS A 10 6.82 19.51 3.68
N MET A 11 7.54 18.96 2.70
CA MET A 11 7.21 17.65 2.12
C MET A 11 7.31 16.53 3.15
N LEU A 12 8.39 16.50 3.95
CA LEU A 12 8.55 15.55 5.05
C LEU A 12 7.39 15.66 6.05
N SER A 13 6.99 16.89 6.41
CA SER A 13 5.83 17.12 7.28
C SER A 13 4.54 16.59 6.68
N ALA A 14 4.32 16.75 5.37
CA ALA A 14 3.14 16.23 4.67
C ALA A 14 3.10 14.69 4.70
N PHE A 15 4.21 14.02 4.39
CA PHE A 15 4.31 12.55 4.47
C PHE A 15 4.11 12.04 5.90
N MET A 16 4.73 12.68 6.89
CA MET A 16 4.53 12.32 8.30
C MET A 16 3.07 12.49 8.73
N THR A 17 2.40 13.55 8.27
CA THR A 17 0.97 13.78 8.54
C THR A 17 0.11 12.68 7.94
N LEU A 18 0.36 12.29 6.69
CA LEU A 18 -0.34 11.19 6.03
C LEU A 18 -0.09 9.85 6.73
N LYS A 19 1.16 9.54 7.09
CA LYS A 19 1.53 8.35 7.86
C LYS A 19 0.82 8.30 9.22
N ASN A 20 0.76 9.44 9.92
CA ASN A 20 0.06 9.56 11.19
C ASN A 20 -1.45 9.40 11.05
N LYS A 21 -2.05 9.95 9.99
CA LYS A 21 -3.47 9.74 9.65
C LYS A 21 -3.78 8.25 9.49
N CYS A 22 -2.98 7.54 8.68
CA CYS A 22 -3.14 6.09 8.50
C CYS A 22 -2.98 5.31 9.81
N THR A 23 -2.02 5.69 10.65
CA THR A 23 -1.81 5.10 11.97
C THR A 23 -3.03 5.28 12.88
N ALA A 24 -3.56 6.50 12.96
CA ALA A 24 -4.72 6.81 13.77
C ALA A 24 -5.97 6.04 13.31
N LEU A 25 -6.22 6.02 11.99
CA LEU A 25 -7.38 5.34 11.42
C LEU A 25 -7.30 3.81 11.56
N GLU A 26 -6.14 3.21 11.34
CA GLU A 26 -5.95 1.77 11.56
C GLU A 26 -6.14 1.42 13.04
N LYS A 27 -5.58 2.21 13.96
CA LYS A 27 -5.77 1.98 15.39
C LYS A 27 -7.25 2.05 15.80
N LEU A 28 -8.01 3.00 15.23
CA LEU A 28 -9.43 3.18 15.54
C LEU A 28 -10.32 2.11 14.92
N LYS A 29 -10.03 1.67 13.69
CA LYS A 29 -10.90 0.74 12.94
C LYS A 29 -10.47 -0.71 13.07
N PHE A 30 -9.17 -0.97 13.12
CA PHE A 30 -8.56 -2.29 13.08
C PHE A 30 -7.54 -2.46 14.21
N HIS A 31 -7.98 -2.16 15.44
CA HIS A 31 -7.10 -2.14 16.62
C HIS A 31 -6.22 -3.39 16.76
N ARG A 32 -6.80 -4.57 16.55
CA ARG A 32 -6.07 -5.85 16.64
C ARG A 32 -4.93 -5.95 15.64
N LEU A 33 -5.17 -5.56 14.39
CA LEU A 33 -4.15 -5.57 13.32
C LEU A 33 -3.04 -4.56 13.63
N TYR A 34 -3.44 -3.37 14.09
CA TYR A 34 -2.51 -2.33 14.52
C TYR A 34 -1.58 -2.83 15.64
N VAL A 35 -2.13 -3.51 16.66
CA VAL A 35 -1.35 -4.06 17.77
C VAL A 35 -0.41 -5.17 17.29
N LEU A 36 -0.89 -6.09 16.45
CA LEU A 36 -0.04 -7.14 15.87
C LEU A 36 1.17 -6.56 15.13
N ASN A 37 0.94 -5.57 14.27
CA ASN A 37 2.03 -4.90 13.56
C ASN A 37 2.95 -4.13 14.52
N CYS A 38 2.40 -3.57 15.60
CA CYS A 38 3.22 -2.98 16.64
C CYS A 38 4.12 -4.04 17.32
N ASN A 39 3.69 -5.28 17.49
CA ASN A 39 4.60 -6.27 18.08
C ASN A 39 5.86 -6.54 17.22
N ASN A 40 5.89 -6.09 15.96
CA ASN A 40 7.06 -6.12 15.07
C ASN A 40 7.67 -7.52 14.92
N PHE A 41 6.80 -8.53 14.82
CA PHE A 41 7.21 -9.89 14.57
C PHE A 41 7.86 -10.00 13.19
N SER A 42 8.96 -10.74 13.08
CA SER A 42 9.62 -11.00 11.80
C SER A 42 8.89 -12.02 10.92
N PHE A 43 7.90 -12.72 11.49
CA PHE A 43 7.23 -13.87 10.87
C PHE A 43 5.73 -13.63 10.59
N VAL A 44 5.17 -12.50 11.02
CA VAL A 44 3.77 -12.16 10.75
C VAL A 44 3.60 -10.65 10.63
N TYR A 45 2.93 -10.21 9.58
CA TYR A 45 2.55 -8.82 9.36
C TYR A 45 1.14 -8.73 8.77
N ALA A 46 0.26 -7.99 9.43
CA ALA A 46 -1.10 -7.75 8.98
C ALA A 46 -1.11 -6.54 8.02
N ASN A 47 -1.30 -6.81 6.74
CA ASN A 47 -1.48 -5.76 5.75
C ASN A 47 -2.92 -5.27 5.76
N SER A 48 -3.08 -3.95 5.78
CA SER A 48 -4.33 -3.24 5.50
C SER A 48 -4.06 -2.14 4.47
N PHE A 49 -5.09 -1.46 3.99
CA PHE A 49 -4.90 -0.26 3.18
C PHE A 49 -4.08 0.80 3.93
N TYR A 50 -4.29 0.94 5.24
CA TYR A 50 -3.58 1.91 6.05
C TYR A 50 -2.11 1.54 6.22
N SER A 51 -1.78 0.28 6.51
CA SER A 51 -0.39 -0.16 6.64
C SER A 51 0.35 0.00 5.31
N HIS A 52 -0.27 -0.42 4.20
CA HIS A 52 0.32 -0.28 2.87
C HIS A 52 0.59 1.21 2.52
N MET A 53 -0.33 2.12 2.85
CA MET A 53 -0.11 3.56 2.67
C MET A 53 1.01 4.12 3.55
N ARG A 54 1.20 3.60 4.78
CA ARG A 54 2.35 3.98 5.62
C ARG A 54 3.66 3.51 5.00
N ASP A 55 3.71 2.26 4.54
CA ASP A 55 4.90 1.67 3.94
C ASP A 55 5.31 2.44 2.67
N ILE A 56 4.34 2.92 1.89
CA ILE A 56 4.57 3.83 0.76
C ILE A 56 5.15 5.17 1.22
N CYS A 57 4.65 5.76 2.31
CA CYS A 57 5.21 6.99 2.87
C CYS A 57 6.63 6.79 3.39
N ASP A 58 6.98 5.61 3.89
CA ASP A 58 8.28 5.33 4.51
C ASP A 58 9.42 5.45 3.52
N LEU A 59 9.23 4.97 2.29
CA LEU A 59 10.20 5.16 1.21
C LEU A 59 10.43 6.64 0.92
N SER A 60 9.36 7.44 0.89
CA SER A 60 9.47 8.88 0.63
C SER A 60 10.09 9.66 1.77
N ILE A 61 9.76 9.31 3.01
CA ILE A 61 10.38 9.88 4.20
C ILE A 61 11.88 9.59 4.19
N LEU A 62 12.28 8.34 3.95
CA LEU A 62 13.68 7.93 3.89
C LEU A 62 14.42 8.67 2.77
N PHE A 63 13.83 8.75 1.57
CA PHE A 63 14.39 9.46 0.44
C PHE A 63 14.67 10.93 0.78
N MET A 64 13.67 11.65 1.32
CA MET A 64 13.81 13.07 1.68
C MET A 64 14.83 13.30 2.79
N ILE A 65 14.88 12.43 3.81
CA ILE A 65 15.87 12.54 4.90
C ILE A 65 17.29 12.33 4.36
N ASN A 66 17.50 11.31 3.52
CA ASN A 66 18.80 11.02 2.94
C ASN A 66 19.28 12.14 2.02
N GLU A 67 18.36 12.76 1.27
CA GLU A 67 18.66 13.92 0.45
C GLU A 67 19.16 15.08 1.32
N GLU A 68 18.45 15.41 2.40
CA GLU A 68 18.85 16.52 3.30
C GLU A 68 20.19 16.27 3.99
N ILE A 69 20.45 15.02 4.40
CA ILE A 69 21.76 14.62 4.94
C ILE A 69 22.86 14.74 3.88
N SER A 70 22.57 14.36 2.64
CA SER A 70 23.51 14.46 1.52
C SER A 70 23.84 15.93 1.22
N ASN A 71 22.83 16.81 1.19
CA ASN A 71 23.03 18.25 1.04
C ASN A 71 23.88 18.83 2.18
N ALA A 72 23.60 18.44 3.43
CA ALA A 72 24.32 18.93 4.60
C ALA A 72 25.78 18.47 4.64
N THR A 73 26.10 17.30 4.10
CA THR A 73 27.47 16.75 4.07
C THR A 73 28.33 17.33 2.94
N ARG A 74 27.74 18.14 2.06
CA ARG A 74 28.31 18.70 0.82
C ARG A 74 28.74 17.58 -0.14
N GLU A 75 28.20 17.60 -1.35
CA GLU A 75 28.36 16.66 -2.50
C GLU A 75 29.78 16.10 -2.80
N ARG A 76 30.83 16.56 -2.10
CA ARG A 76 32.21 16.05 -2.12
C ARG A 76 32.34 14.54 -1.90
N LEU A 77 31.39 13.91 -1.21
CA LEU A 77 31.43 12.46 -0.97
C LEU A 77 31.06 11.63 -2.22
N CYS A 78 30.32 12.19 -3.18
CA CYS A 78 29.94 11.45 -4.38
C CYS A 78 31.15 11.18 -5.29
N GLY A 79 31.97 12.20 -5.56
CA GLY A 79 33.20 12.03 -6.35
C GLY A 79 34.20 11.08 -5.69
N ASN A 80 34.30 11.10 -4.35
CA ASN A 80 35.11 10.15 -3.60
C ASN A 80 34.58 8.71 -3.75
N LEU A 81 33.27 8.51 -3.59
CA LEU A 81 32.64 7.19 -3.78
C LEU A 81 32.87 6.64 -5.19
N LEU A 82 32.68 7.46 -6.22
CA LEU A 82 32.91 7.03 -7.61
C LEU A 82 34.40 6.66 -7.84
N SER A 83 35.31 7.40 -7.23
CA SER A 83 36.75 7.11 -7.28
C SER A 83 37.11 5.83 -6.53
N GLU A 84 36.51 5.59 -5.36
CA GLU A 84 36.70 4.36 -4.58
C GLU A 84 36.18 3.15 -5.36
N LEU A 85 34.96 3.22 -5.91
CA LEU A 85 34.38 2.16 -6.73
C LEU A 85 35.25 1.80 -7.96
N LEU A 86 35.90 2.80 -8.55
CA LEU A 86 36.89 2.62 -9.61
C LEU A 86 38.15 1.91 -9.11
N VAL A 87 38.78 2.42 -8.06
CA VAL A 87 40.05 1.91 -7.52
C VAL A 87 39.90 0.49 -6.96
N GLU A 88 38.75 0.19 -6.36
CA GLU A 88 38.41 -1.10 -5.76
C GLU A 88 37.91 -2.13 -6.79
N ASN A 89 37.86 -1.78 -8.09
CA ASN A 89 37.36 -2.61 -9.18
C ASN A 89 35.92 -3.11 -8.96
N HIS A 90 35.07 -2.30 -8.33
CA HIS A 90 33.65 -2.58 -8.18
C HIS A 90 32.84 -2.25 -9.44
N LEU A 91 33.36 -1.35 -10.29
CA LEU A 91 32.73 -0.99 -11.55
C LEU A 91 33.18 -1.93 -12.67
N ARG A 92 32.21 -2.48 -13.39
CA ARG A 92 32.46 -3.37 -14.54
C ARG A 92 32.43 -2.56 -15.82
N ASP A 93 33.45 -2.75 -16.66
CA ASP A 93 33.56 -2.16 -18.00
C ASP A 93 32.98 -3.09 -19.09
N VAL A 94 32.16 -4.07 -18.70
CA VAL A 94 31.55 -5.03 -19.63
C VAL A 94 30.05 -5.12 -19.36
N VAL A 95 29.26 -4.98 -20.43
CA VAL A 95 27.80 -5.20 -20.41
C VAL A 95 27.43 -6.39 -21.27
N SER A 96 26.41 -7.12 -20.86
CA SER A 96 25.90 -8.28 -21.59
C SER A 96 24.71 -7.90 -22.47
N PHE A 97 24.76 -8.28 -23.74
CA PHE A 97 23.65 -8.14 -24.68
C PHE A 97 23.55 -9.37 -25.58
N ASN A 98 22.43 -10.09 -25.51
CA ASN A 98 22.19 -11.34 -26.26
C ASN A 98 23.38 -12.32 -26.17
N ASP A 99 23.77 -12.66 -24.95
CA ASP A 99 24.92 -13.54 -24.62
C ASP A 99 26.30 -13.05 -25.11
N LYS A 100 26.38 -11.83 -25.67
CA LYS A 100 27.64 -11.19 -26.03
C LYS A 100 28.09 -10.23 -24.95
N SER A 101 29.37 -10.30 -24.62
CA SER A 101 30.04 -9.30 -23.77
C SER A 101 30.50 -8.13 -24.63
N ILE A 102 30.01 -6.93 -24.33
CA ILE A 102 30.41 -5.68 -24.96
C ILE A 102 31.26 -4.91 -23.96
N LYS A 103 32.51 -4.64 -24.33
CA LYS A 103 33.40 -3.80 -23.52
C LYS A 103 33.02 -2.33 -23.71
N ILE A 104 32.73 -1.62 -22.63
CA ILE A 104 32.50 -0.18 -22.61
C ILE A 104 33.84 0.52 -22.84
N SER A 105 33.85 1.52 -23.71
CA SER A 105 35.05 2.33 -23.92
C SER A 105 35.35 3.19 -22.69
N ALA A 106 36.61 3.58 -22.48
CA ALA A 106 36.96 4.49 -21.39
C ALA A 106 36.23 5.85 -21.51
N GLU A 107 35.93 6.29 -22.73
CA GLU A 107 35.19 7.52 -23.00
C GLU A 107 33.72 7.41 -22.56
N ASP A 108 33.01 6.36 -22.97
CA ASP A 108 31.61 6.11 -22.56
C ASP A 108 31.49 5.93 -21.04
N PHE A 109 32.50 5.29 -20.45
CA PHE A 109 32.57 5.11 -19.01
C PHE A 109 32.72 6.45 -18.28
N ASN A 110 33.66 7.30 -18.72
CA ASN A 110 33.83 8.64 -18.17
C ASN A 110 32.59 9.52 -18.36
N HIS A 111 31.91 9.41 -19.50
CA HIS A 111 30.63 10.08 -19.72
C HIS A 111 29.58 9.67 -18.68
N SER A 112 29.50 8.39 -18.33
CA SER A 112 28.58 7.89 -17.30
C SER A 112 28.89 8.47 -15.92
N LEU A 113 30.18 8.59 -15.56
CA LEU A 113 30.60 9.20 -14.29
C LEU A 113 30.22 10.69 -14.22
N VAL A 114 30.49 11.45 -15.28
CA VAL A 114 30.12 12.87 -15.38
C VAL A 114 28.59 13.04 -15.34
N ASP A 115 27.83 12.12 -15.95
CA ASP A 115 26.37 12.16 -15.89
C ASP A 115 25.84 11.94 -14.46
N ILE A 116 26.47 11.07 -13.67
CA ILE A 116 26.14 10.88 -12.24
C ILE A 116 26.47 12.15 -11.44
N GLU A 117 27.61 12.80 -11.68
CA GLU A 117 27.91 14.07 -11.01
C GLU A 117 26.86 15.16 -11.35
N ASN A 118 26.44 15.23 -12.62
CA ASN A 118 25.36 16.14 -13.05
C ASN A 118 24.00 15.74 -12.46
N LEU A 119 23.74 14.45 -12.26
CA LEU A 119 22.53 13.95 -11.60
C LEU A 119 22.43 14.51 -10.17
N MET A 120 23.53 14.44 -9.43
CA MET A 120 23.61 14.83 -8.03
C MET A 120 23.66 16.34 -7.80
N SER A 121 24.03 17.14 -8.80
CA SER A 121 24.21 18.59 -8.65
C SER A 121 23.18 19.43 -9.42
N GLN A 122 22.81 19.04 -10.64
CA GLN A 122 21.96 19.83 -11.53
C GLN A 122 20.54 19.28 -11.69
N ARG A 123 20.35 17.98 -11.45
CA ARG A 123 19.08 17.29 -11.72
C ARG A 123 18.31 16.85 -10.47
N VAL A 124 18.71 17.31 -9.29
CA VAL A 124 18.09 16.92 -8.00
C VAL A 124 16.58 17.17 -7.98
N ASN A 125 16.13 18.35 -8.42
CA ASN A 125 14.71 18.68 -8.48
C ASN A 125 13.91 17.73 -9.39
N GLN A 126 14.50 17.26 -10.48
CA GLN A 126 13.91 16.30 -11.39
C GLN A 126 13.77 14.93 -10.71
N ILE A 127 14.78 14.50 -9.95
CA ILE A 127 14.73 13.24 -9.19
C ILE A 127 13.65 13.31 -8.11
N VAL A 128 13.58 14.41 -7.35
CA VAL A 128 12.51 14.64 -6.38
C VAL A 128 11.16 14.58 -7.07
N GLY A 129 11.01 15.24 -8.22
CA GLY A 129 9.77 15.19 -9.01
C GLY A 129 9.40 13.78 -9.47
N SER A 130 10.34 13.02 -10.01
CA SER A 130 10.13 11.61 -10.37
C SER A 130 9.70 10.78 -9.17
N HIS A 131 10.36 10.96 -8.03
CA HIS A 131 10.01 10.26 -6.80
C HIS A 131 8.59 10.63 -6.30
N MET A 132 8.16 11.88 -6.44
CA MET A 132 6.78 12.29 -6.11
C MET A 132 5.73 11.67 -7.04
N LEU A 133 6.07 11.45 -8.31
CA LEU A 133 5.21 10.73 -9.25
C LEU A 133 5.09 9.25 -8.87
N ASP A 134 6.21 8.61 -8.49
CA ASP A 134 6.22 7.22 -8.02
C ASP A 134 5.40 7.05 -6.74
N PHE A 135 5.51 7.99 -5.79
CA PHE A 135 4.64 8.03 -4.60
C PHE A 135 3.16 8.05 -5.00
N SER A 136 2.77 8.96 -5.90
CA SER A 136 1.39 9.08 -6.38
C SER A 136 0.89 7.80 -7.05
N ILE A 137 1.73 7.14 -7.86
CA ILE A 137 1.42 5.85 -8.47
C ILE A 137 1.23 4.77 -7.41
N ALA A 138 2.16 4.67 -6.47
CA ALA A 138 2.14 3.64 -5.44
C ALA A 138 0.90 3.79 -4.56
N ALA A 139 0.58 5.01 -4.12
CA ALA A 139 -0.61 5.32 -3.32
C ALA A 139 -1.91 4.94 -4.04
N PHE A 140 -2.05 5.32 -5.32
CA PHE A 140 -3.22 4.93 -6.10
C PHE A 140 -3.28 3.42 -6.32
N SER A 141 -2.14 2.76 -6.55
CA SER A 141 -2.08 1.31 -6.75
C SER A 141 -2.46 0.55 -5.48
N ALA A 142 -2.09 1.05 -4.29
CA ALA A 142 -2.58 0.52 -3.01
C ALA A 142 -4.10 0.68 -2.88
N PHE A 143 -4.64 1.85 -3.22
CA PHE A 143 -6.09 2.06 -3.23
C PHE A 143 -6.81 1.10 -4.18
N GLU A 144 -6.34 0.97 -5.41
CA GLU A 144 -6.88 0.05 -6.42
C GLU A 144 -6.83 -1.42 -5.96
N LYS A 145 -5.71 -1.83 -5.36
CA LYS A 145 -5.53 -3.17 -4.79
C LYS A 145 -6.58 -3.44 -3.72
N TRP A 146 -6.76 -2.52 -2.77
CA TRP A 146 -7.67 -2.74 -1.63
C TRP A 146 -9.15 -2.63 -1.99
N ILE A 147 -9.53 -1.77 -2.95
CA ILE A 147 -10.87 -1.82 -3.56
C ILE A 147 -11.09 -3.13 -4.30
N SER A 148 -10.07 -3.65 -4.99
CA SER A 148 -10.17 -4.96 -5.66
C SER A 148 -10.26 -6.11 -4.66
N THR A 149 -9.56 -6.05 -3.52
CA THR A 149 -9.70 -7.01 -2.43
C THR A 149 -11.12 -7.00 -1.87
N LEU A 150 -11.66 -5.81 -1.55
CA LEU A 150 -13.05 -5.65 -1.14
C LEU A 150 -14.00 -6.31 -2.16
N TYR A 151 -13.81 -6.02 -3.46
CA TYR A 151 -14.62 -6.60 -4.52
C TYR A 151 -14.57 -8.13 -4.56
N SER A 152 -13.36 -8.70 -4.43
CA SER A 152 -13.15 -10.15 -4.47
C SER A 152 -13.89 -10.89 -3.35
N CYS A 153 -14.07 -10.29 -2.18
CA CYS A 153 -14.85 -10.89 -1.09
C CYS A 153 -16.33 -11.05 -1.42
N PHE A 154 -16.85 -10.28 -2.38
CA PHE A 154 -18.25 -10.31 -2.81
C PHE A 154 -18.39 -10.73 -4.28
N SER A 155 -17.35 -11.29 -4.89
CA SER A 155 -17.33 -11.50 -6.35
C SER A 155 -18.42 -12.46 -6.82
N SER A 156 -18.78 -13.48 -6.04
CA SER A 156 -19.86 -14.41 -6.41
C SER A 156 -21.19 -13.69 -6.66
N GLU A 157 -21.58 -12.74 -5.79
CA GLU A 157 -22.80 -11.95 -5.94
C GLU A 157 -22.64 -10.83 -6.99
N LEU A 158 -21.48 -10.15 -6.99
CA LEU A 158 -21.23 -9.00 -7.86
C LEU A 158 -21.01 -9.40 -9.32
N ASP A 159 -20.33 -10.51 -9.58
CA ASP A 159 -20.07 -11.05 -10.92
C ASP A 159 -21.39 -11.48 -11.57
N GLU A 160 -22.29 -12.13 -10.82
CA GLU A 160 -23.60 -12.51 -11.34
C GLU A 160 -24.45 -11.28 -11.72
N ARG A 161 -24.48 -10.26 -10.85
CA ARG A 161 -25.15 -8.98 -11.16
C ARG A 161 -24.55 -8.32 -12.38
N TYR A 162 -23.23 -8.33 -12.51
CA TYR A 162 -22.53 -7.78 -13.66
C TYR A 162 -22.86 -8.55 -14.94
N TYR A 163 -22.78 -9.88 -14.90
CA TYR A 163 -23.17 -10.75 -16.01
C TYR A 163 -24.61 -10.49 -16.47
N ASN A 164 -25.55 -10.44 -15.55
CA ASN A 164 -26.97 -10.19 -15.85
C ASN A 164 -27.19 -8.80 -16.46
N SER A 165 -26.52 -7.77 -15.94
CA SER A 165 -26.57 -6.41 -16.51
C SER A 165 -26.05 -6.38 -17.95
N ARG A 166 -24.97 -7.12 -18.23
CA ARG A 166 -24.39 -7.20 -19.58
C ARG A 166 -25.24 -8.02 -20.52
N LEU A 167 -25.81 -9.13 -20.06
CA LEU A 167 -26.78 -9.90 -20.81
C LEU A 167 -27.98 -9.03 -21.21
N ALA A 168 -28.50 -8.21 -20.29
CA ALA A 168 -29.58 -7.27 -20.58
C ALA A 168 -29.16 -6.21 -21.61
N LYS A 169 -27.93 -5.67 -21.52
CA LYS A 169 -27.39 -4.72 -22.51
C LYS A 169 -27.20 -5.36 -23.89
N ALA A 170 -26.72 -6.60 -23.94
CA ALA A 170 -26.56 -7.38 -25.16
C ALA A 170 -27.93 -7.63 -25.81
N LYS A 171 -28.92 -8.09 -25.04
CA LYS A 171 -30.31 -8.27 -25.51
C LYS A 171 -30.86 -6.96 -26.09
N LYS A 172 -30.71 -5.84 -25.39
CA LYS A 172 -31.15 -4.53 -25.90
C LYS A 172 -30.46 -4.13 -27.21
N LEU A 173 -29.15 -4.35 -27.34
CA LEU A 173 -28.44 -4.06 -28.59
C LEU A 173 -28.91 -4.97 -29.75
N LEU A 174 -29.21 -6.25 -29.48
CA LEU A 174 -29.76 -7.16 -30.48
C LEU A 174 -31.20 -6.76 -30.88
N ASP A 175 -32.01 -6.32 -29.93
CA ASP A 175 -33.35 -5.79 -30.21
C ASP A 175 -33.29 -4.50 -31.03
N ASP A 176 -32.34 -3.61 -30.73
CA ASP A 176 -32.09 -2.38 -31.50
C ASP A 176 -31.62 -2.74 -32.92
N TYR A 177 -30.73 -3.72 -33.07
CA TYR A 177 -30.26 -4.23 -34.37
C TYR A 177 -31.43 -4.74 -35.24
N ALA A 178 -32.35 -5.50 -34.64
CA ALA A 178 -33.50 -6.06 -35.34
C ALA A 178 -34.50 -4.99 -35.85
N LYS A 179 -34.50 -3.80 -35.24
CA LYS A 179 -35.40 -2.68 -35.60
C LYS A 179 -34.82 -1.74 -36.65
N ILE A 180 -33.52 -1.82 -36.94
CA ILE A 180 -32.85 -0.94 -37.90
C ILE A 180 -32.99 -1.52 -39.31
N THR A 181 -33.42 -0.69 -40.26
CA THR A 181 -33.57 -1.06 -41.68
C THR A 181 -32.37 -0.69 -42.55
N GLU A 182 -31.55 0.27 -42.13
CA GLU A 182 -30.35 0.74 -42.86
C GLU A 182 -29.06 0.06 -42.37
N ASP A 183 -28.27 -0.48 -43.30
CA ASP A 183 -27.08 -1.28 -42.98
C ASP A 183 -25.96 -0.49 -42.28
N GLN A 184 -25.75 0.80 -42.60
CA GLN A 184 -24.74 1.64 -41.93
C GLN A 184 -24.97 1.79 -40.41
N TYR A 185 -26.22 1.69 -39.97
CA TYR A 185 -26.59 1.79 -38.56
C TYR A 185 -26.55 0.42 -37.87
N LYS A 186 -26.76 -0.66 -38.63
CA LYS A 186 -26.54 -2.04 -38.16
C LYS A 186 -25.08 -2.30 -37.82
N ASP A 187 -24.15 -1.85 -38.68
CA ASP A 187 -22.71 -2.01 -38.44
C ASP A 187 -22.27 -1.35 -37.13
N LYS A 188 -22.79 -0.16 -36.81
CA LYS A 188 -22.54 0.52 -35.53
C LYS A 188 -23.04 -0.28 -34.32
N VAL A 189 -24.17 -0.97 -34.46
CA VAL A 189 -24.71 -1.81 -33.37
C VAL A 189 -23.89 -3.09 -33.22
N VAL A 190 -23.49 -3.73 -34.32
CA VAL A 190 -22.59 -4.89 -34.31
C VAL A 190 -21.25 -4.53 -33.66
N GLU A 191 -20.67 -3.39 -34.00
CA GLU A 191 -19.43 -2.91 -33.39
C GLU A 191 -19.58 -2.72 -31.87
N ARG A 192 -20.73 -2.20 -31.41
CA ARG A 192 -21.03 -2.07 -29.97
C ARG A 192 -21.22 -3.42 -29.27
N VAL A 193 -21.78 -4.41 -29.96
CA VAL A 193 -21.89 -5.79 -29.44
C VAL A 193 -20.50 -6.43 -29.34
N LEU A 194 -19.66 -6.30 -30.38
CA LEU A 194 -18.28 -6.80 -30.37
C LEU A 194 -17.40 -6.11 -29.32
N LYS A 195 -17.69 -4.83 -29.00
CA LYS A 195 -17.05 -4.07 -27.93
C LYS A 195 -17.53 -4.43 -26.52
N LEU A 196 -18.53 -5.30 -26.36
CA LEU A 196 -18.80 -5.89 -25.06
C LEU A 196 -17.61 -6.80 -24.70
N GLN A 197 -16.64 -6.24 -23.95
CA GLN A 197 -15.44 -6.92 -23.42
C GLN A 197 -15.72 -8.30 -22.79
N GLY A 198 -14.72 -9.17 -22.62
CA GLY A 198 -14.87 -10.50 -22.03
C GLY A 198 -15.21 -10.51 -20.52
N THR A 199 -14.79 -11.57 -19.82
CA THR A 199 -14.98 -11.75 -18.37
C THR A 199 -14.14 -10.81 -17.49
N TYR A 200 -13.27 -10.01 -18.10
CA TYR A 200 -12.47 -9.02 -17.39
C TYR A 200 -13.34 -7.89 -16.84
N ILE A 201 -13.15 -7.56 -15.56
CA ILE A 201 -13.85 -6.48 -14.86
C ILE A 201 -12.82 -5.40 -14.52
N SER A 202 -13.03 -4.20 -15.07
CA SER A 202 -12.12 -3.08 -14.90
C SER A 202 -12.17 -2.52 -13.47
N PHE A 203 -11.12 -1.86 -13.00
CA PHE A 203 -11.14 -1.16 -11.70
C PHE A 203 -12.33 -0.19 -11.54
N PRO A 204 -12.65 0.67 -12.52
CA PRO A 204 -13.85 1.52 -12.44
C PRO A 204 -15.15 0.73 -12.22
N ASP A 205 -15.28 -0.45 -12.82
CA ASP A 205 -16.45 -1.31 -12.65
C ASP A 205 -16.47 -1.93 -11.24
N LYS A 206 -15.33 -2.43 -10.76
CA LYS A 206 -15.19 -2.94 -9.38
C LYS A 206 -15.54 -1.89 -8.35
N LEU A 207 -14.97 -0.68 -8.49
CA LEU A 207 -15.27 0.45 -7.63
C LEU A 207 -16.77 0.79 -7.66
N ASN A 208 -17.37 0.92 -8.85
CA ASN A 208 -18.80 1.21 -8.96
C ASN A 208 -19.68 0.13 -8.34
N ALA A 209 -19.28 -1.14 -8.40
CA ALA A 209 -19.98 -2.23 -7.73
C ALA A 209 -19.90 -2.08 -6.21
N ILE A 210 -18.70 -1.84 -5.66
CA ILE A 210 -18.50 -1.58 -4.22
C ILE A 210 -19.31 -0.37 -3.74
N LEU A 211 -19.30 0.73 -4.50
CA LEU A 211 -20.05 1.93 -4.13
C LEU A 211 -21.58 1.72 -4.11
N LYS A 212 -22.10 0.73 -4.84
CA LYS A 212 -23.52 0.34 -4.78
C LYS A 212 -23.86 -0.51 -3.57
N MET A 213 -22.87 -1.09 -2.89
CA MET A 213 -23.05 -1.85 -1.65
C MET A 213 -23.15 -0.95 -0.42
N ILE A 214 -22.74 0.32 -0.53
CA ILE A 214 -22.84 1.28 0.55
C ILE A 214 -24.30 1.40 1.00
N THR A 215 -24.52 1.26 2.31
CA THR A 215 -25.84 1.44 2.92
C THR A 215 -26.37 2.85 2.61
N PRO A 216 -27.65 3.00 2.25
CA PRO A 216 -28.24 4.31 2.00
C PRO A 216 -28.02 5.28 3.17
N ASN A 217 -27.55 6.49 2.89
CA ASN A 217 -27.26 7.55 3.87
C ASN A 217 -26.14 7.24 4.89
N SER A 218 -25.38 6.14 4.75
CA SER A 218 -24.26 5.84 5.66
C SER A 218 -22.93 6.46 5.23
N TYR A 219 -22.81 6.93 3.99
CA TYR A 219 -21.62 7.60 3.47
C TYR A 219 -21.64 9.09 3.83
N PRO A 220 -20.75 9.59 4.72
CA PRO A 220 -20.86 10.94 5.25
C PRO A 220 -20.28 12.03 4.34
N ARG A 221 -19.68 11.65 3.20
CA ARG A 221 -19.02 12.55 2.26
C ARG A 221 -19.83 12.71 0.97
N ASP A 222 -19.48 13.71 0.15
CA ASP A 222 -20.01 13.84 -1.20
C ASP A 222 -19.38 12.80 -2.12
N LEU A 223 -20.15 11.74 -2.44
CA LEU A 223 -19.72 10.65 -3.31
C LEU A 223 -19.36 11.12 -4.73
N SER A 224 -20.03 12.17 -5.23
CA SER A 224 -19.74 12.73 -6.55
C SER A 224 -18.37 13.41 -6.55
N LYS A 225 -18.06 14.16 -5.49
CA LYS A 225 -16.74 14.78 -5.30
C LYS A 225 -15.65 13.73 -5.16
N ASP A 226 -15.86 12.71 -4.34
CA ASP A 226 -14.88 11.64 -4.12
C ASP A 226 -14.60 10.83 -5.40
N LYS A 227 -15.63 10.58 -6.24
CA LYS A 227 -15.45 9.98 -7.57
C LYS A 227 -14.54 10.81 -8.47
N LYS A 228 -14.72 12.15 -8.48
CA LYS A 228 -13.85 13.05 -9.27
C LYS A 228 -12.39 12.99 -8.81
N ILE A 229 -12.15 12.91 -7.50
CA ILE A 229 -10.80 12.75 -6.93
C ILE A 229 -10.18 11.44 -7.41
N ILE A 230 -10.91 10.32 -7.27
CA ILE A 230 -10.43 9.00 -7.71
C ILE A 230 -10.15 9.00 -9.22
N ASP A 231 -11.06 9.53 -10.04
CA ASP A 231 -10.90 9.59 -11.48
C ASP A 231 -9.68 10.43 -11.88
N PHE A 232 -9.48 11.57 -11.24
CA PHE A 232 -8.30 12.41 -11.47
C PHE A 232 -7.01 11.67 -11.14
N LEU A 233 -6.91 11.04 -9.97
CA LEU A 233 -5.71 10.30 -9.55
C LEU A 233 -5.47 9.04 -10.43
N ARG A 234 -6.54 8.39 -10.91
CA ARG A 234 -6.44 7.29 -11.87
C ARG A 234 -5.81 7.76 -13.18
N ILE A 235 -6.30 8.89 -13.71
CA ILE A 235 -5.78 9.48 -14.95
C ILE A 235 -4.34 9.94 -14.75
N HIS A 236 -4.01 10.50 -13.57
CA HIS A 236 -2.64 10.86 -13.21
C HIS A 236 -1.72 9.65 -13.32
N ARG A 237 -2.03 8.57 -12.61
CA ARG A 237 -1.26 7.32 -12.60
C ARG A 237 -1.08 6.75 -14.00
N ASN A 238 -2.14 6.67 -14.79
CA ASN A 238 -2.06 6.17 -16.17
C ASN A 238 -1.19 7.05 -17.07
N THR A 239 -1.22 8.36 -16.86
CA THR A 239 -0.38 9.29 -17.62
C THR A 239 1.10 9.10 -17.29
N VAL A 240 1.46 8.90 -16.02
CA VAL A 240 2.85 8.60 -15.65
C VAL A 240 3.33 7.30 -16.30
N HIS A 241 2.52 6.23 -16.28
CA HIS A 241 2.86 4.98 -16.96
C HIS A 241 3.02 5.12 -18.48
N ASN A 242 2.34 6.09 -19.09
CA ASN A 242 2.41 6.36 -20.54
C ASN A 242 3.49 7.40 -20.90
N GLY A 243 4.58 7.48 -20.12
CA GLY A 243 5.69 8.38 -20.39
C GLY A 243 5.54 9.79 -19.84
N GLY A 244 4.58 10.01 -18.93
CA GLY A 244 4.45 11.24 -18.14
C GLY A 244 3.84 12.45 -18.86
N ILE A 245 3.46 12.32 -20.14
CA ILE A 245 2.81 13.38 -20.92
C ILE A 245 1.30 13.12 -21.02
N TYR A 246 0.50 14.10 -20.63
CA TYR A 246 -0.96 13.97 -20.68
C TYR A 246 -1.50 14.16 -22.11
N HIS A 247 -2.30 13.22 -22.60
CA HIS A 247 -2.88 13.27 -23.96
C HIS A 247 -4.42 13.27 -23.98
N GLY A 248 -5.08 13.30 -22.81
CA GLY A 248 -6.54 13.34 -22.71
C GLY A 248 -7.11 14.75 -22.79
N GLU A 249 -8.42 14.88 -22.60
CA GLU A 249 -9.12 16.19 -22.48
C GLU A 249 -8.68 16.95 -21.23
N PRO A 250 -8.63 18.29 -21.25
CA PRO A 250 -8.29 19.05 -20.05
C PRO A 250 -9.16 18.67 -18.84
N ILE A 251 -8.52 18.30 -17.74
CA ILE A 251 -9.21 17.95 -16.49
C ILE A 251 -8.66 18.78 -15.33
N SER A 252 -9.53 19.12 -14.39
CA SER A 252 -9.15 19.85 -13.19
C SER A 252 -10.02 19.49 -11.99
N VAL A 253 -9.42 19.49 -10.81
CA VAL A 253 -10.10 19.26 -9.53
C VAL A 253 -9.65 20.33 -8.54
N GLU A 254 -10.62 20.94 -7.87
CA GLU A 254 -10.37 21.91 -6.81
C GLU A 254 -10.22 21.20 -5.46
N TYR A 255 -9.13 21.50 -4.75
CA TYR A 255 -8.80 20.98 -3.43
C TYR A 255 -8.16 22.07 -2.58
N ASN A 256 -8.76 22.38 -1.41
CA ASN A 256 -8.28 23.41 -0.47
C ASN A 256 -7.86 24.71 -1.19
N ASP A 257 -8.78 25.31 -1.95
CA ASP A 257 -8.60 26.53 -2.74
C ASP A 257 -7.47 26.45 -3.79
N THR A 258 -6.97 25.25 -4.08
CA THR A 258 -5.98 24.98 -5.11
C THR A 258 -6.60 24.18 -6.23
N ASN A 259 -6.44 24.67 -7.46
CA ASN A 259 -6.84 23.93 -8.65
C ASN A 259 -5.68 23.02 -9.12
N LEU A 260 -5.89 21.71 -9.07
CA LEU A 260 -5.00 20.71 -9.66
C LEU A 260 -5.50 20.40 -11.06
N SER A 261 -4.65 20.50 -12.08
CA SER A 261 -5.07 20.31 -13.46
C SER A 261 -4.06 19.51 -14.29
N MET A 262 -4.57 18.82 -15.31
CA MET A 262 -3.76 18.18 -16.34
C MET A 262 -4.14 18.79 -17.68
N THR A 263 -3.12 19.25 -18.41
CA THR A 263 -3.28 19.94 -19.70
C THR A 263 -2.73 19.05 -20.83
N PRO A 264 -3.45 18.88 -21.94
CA PRO A 264 -2.98 18.06 -23.05
C PRO A 264 -1.61 18.52 -23.58
N GLY A 265 -0.75 17.57 -23.91
CA GLY A 265 0.61 17.79 -24.41
C GLY A 265 1.62 18.30 -23.36
N LYS A 266 1.25 18.34 -22.08
CA LYS A 266 2.14 18.79 -21.00
C LYS A 266 2.57 17.62 -20.11
N PRO A 267 3.80 17.67 -19.57
CA PRO A 267 4.21 16.73 -18.55
C PRO A 267 3.41 16.94 -17.26
N LEU A 268 3.23 15.87 -16.50
CA LEU A 268 2.73 15.94 -15.13
C LEU A 268 3.84 16.52 -14.23
N ASN A 269 3.99 17.84 -14.22
CA ASN A 269 4.88 18.52 -13.30
C ASN A 269 4.06 19.39 -12.35
N SER A 270 4.14 19.10 -11.06
CA SER A 270 3.56 19.92 -10.00
C SER A 270 4.71 20.56 -9.24
N ASN A 271 4.75 21.88 -9.15
CA ASN A 271 5.63 22.56 -8.19
C ASN A 271 5.00 22.63 -6.78
N LYS A 272 3.85 21.98 -6.58
CA LYS A 272 3.03 22.00 -5.37
C LYS A 272 2.98 20.61 -4.73
N TRP A 273 4.15 20.04 -4.45
CA TRP A 273 4.26 18.66 -3.97
C TRP A 273 3.56 18.41 -2.63
N VAL A 274 3.60 19.37 -1.71
CA VAL A 274 2.87 19.29 -0.43
C VAL A 274 1.37 19.08 -0.68
N GLN A 275 0.78 19.91 -1.53
CA GLN A 275 -0.63 19.80 -1.89
C GLN A 275 -0.92 18.52 -2.65
N SER A 276 0.00 18.05 -3.49
CA SER A 276 -0.13 16.75 -4.18
C SER A 276 -0.15 15.58 -3.17
N ILE A 277 0.72 15.59 -2.16
CA ILE A 277 0.72 14.57 -1.09
C ILE A 277 -0.59 14.59 -0.30
N GLU A 278 -1.03 15.79 0.11
CA GLU A 278 -2.30 15.98 0.84
C GLU A 278 -3.50 15.51 0.01
N PHE A 279 -3.54 15.88 -1.28
CA PHE A 279 -4.60 15.48 -2.19
C PHE A 279 -4.64 13.97 -2.44
N THR A 280 -3.48 13.34 -2.62
CA THR A 280 -3.37 11.87 -2.68
C THR A 280 -3.85 11.24 -1.36
N GLY A 281 -3.62 11.91 -0.23
CA GLY A 281 -4.12 11.52 1.09
C GLY A 281 -5.66 11.46 1.19
N GLU A 282 -6.41 12.11 0.31
CA GLU A 282 -7.88 11.97 0.26
C GLU A 282 -8.31 10.53 -0.04
N LEU A 283 -7.48 9.74 -0.73
CA LEU A 283 -7.75 8.31 -0.93
C LEU A 283 -7.93 7.57 0.38
N VAL A 284 -7.23 8.00 1.44
CA VAL A 284 -7.36 7.41 2.77
C VAL A 284 -8.72 7.69 3.37
N ASP A 285 -9.17 8.94 3.30
CA ASP A 285 -10.49 9.31 3.82
C ASP A 285 -11.60 8.64 3.00
N ILE A 286 -11.46 8.58 1.68
CA ILE A 286 -12.42 7.92 0.78
C ILE A 286 -12.50 6.42 1.10
N TYR A 287 -11.37 5.71 1.15
CA TYR A 287 -11.35 4.28 1.50
C TYR A 287 -11.98 4.02 2.87
N THR A 288 -11.61 4.83 3.87
CA THR A 288 -12.14 4.71 5.24
C THR A 288 -13.66 4.79 5.27
N ASN A 289 -14.22 5.76 4.53
CA ASN A 289 -15.66 5.94 4.49
C ASN A 289 -16.35 4.85 3.67
N ILE A 290 -15.75 4.35 2.59
CA ILE A 290 -16.29 3.19 1.85
C ILE A 290 -16.42 1.99 2.80
N VAL A 291 -15.35 1.64 3.49
CA VAL A 291 -15.32 0.49 4.43
C VAL A 291 -16.31 0.70 5.57
N ALA A 292 -16.38 1.90 6.16
CA ALA A 292 -17.30 2.18 7.26
C ALA A 292 -18.78 2.16 6.84
N SER A 293 -19.07 2.31 5.55
CA SER A 293 -20.42 2.42 5.01
C SER A 293 -20.98 1.12 4.43
N ILE A 294 -20.21 0.04 4.43
CA ILE A 294 -20.64 -1.30 3.99
C ILE A 294 -20.87 -2.17 5.23
N SER A 295 -22.06 -2.74 5.34
CA SER A 295 -22.41 -3.69 6.40
C SER A 295 -21.72 -5.04 6.20
N ASP A 296 -21.45 -5.74 7.31
CA ASP A 296 -21.04 -7.15 7.33
C ASP A 296 -19.75 -7.46 6.54
N LEU A 297 -18.75 -6.58 6.64
CA LEU A 297 -17.45 -6.79 6.01
C LEU A 297 -16.66 -7.90 6.70
N PRO A 298 -16.31 -8.99 5.98
CA PRO A 298 -15.46 -10.02 6.55
C PRO A 298 -14.00 -9.52 6.67
N PRO A 299 -13.20 -10.04 7.62
CA PRO A 299 -11.82 -9.60 7.83
C PRO A 299 -10.94 -9.59 6.58
N GLU A 300 -11.11 -10.56 5.70
CA GLU A 300 -10.36 -10.72 4.45
C GLU A 300 -10.58 -9.55 3.47
N ALA A 301 -11.67 -8.79 3.65
CA ALA A 301 -12.01 -7.65 2.80
C ALA A 301 -11.14 -6.42 3.09
N TYR A 302 -10.57 -6.33 4.30
CA TYR A 302 -9.75 -5.19 4.75
C TYR A 302 -8.41 -5.58 5.37
N CYS A 303 -8.11 -6.89 5.45
CA CYS A 303 -6.87 -7.43 5.98
C CYS A 303 -6.33 -8.55 5.09
N SER A 304 -5.01 -8.64 4.99
CA SER A 304 -4.30 -9.80 4.44
C SER A 304 -3.03 -10.00 5.24
N PHE A 305 -2.66 -11.24 5.53
CA PHE A 305 -1.48 -11.53 6.33
C PHE A 305 -0.30 -11.92 5.44
N GLN A 306 0.89 -11.43 5.80
CA GLN A 306 2.17 -11.96 5.34
C GLN A 306 2.71 -12.81 6.49
N GLU A 307 2.85 -14.12 6.24
CA GLU A 307 3.12 -15.10 7.28
C GLU A 307 4.26 -16.02 6.89
N ASP A 308 5.14 -16.31 7.84
CA ASP A 308 6.01 -17.48 7.80
C ASP A 308 5.26 -18.65 8.48
N GLU A 309 4.64 -19.49 7.65
CA GLU A 309 3.86 -20.66 8.10
C GLU A 309 4.68 -21.60 8.99
N THR A 310 6.00 -21.71 8.76
CA THR A 310 6.86 -22.58 9.56
C THR A 310 7.04 -22.00 10.96
N ALA A 311 7.32 -20.70 11.06
CA ALA A 311 7.44 -20.02 12.34
C ALA A 311 6.13 -20.08 13.16
N LEU A 312 4.98 -19.87 12.51
CA LEU A 312 3.66 -19.98 13.14
C LEU A 312 3.37 -21.39 13.64
N LEU A 313 3.65 -22.42 12.84
CA LEU A 313 3.47 -23.82 13.25
C LEU A 313 4.37 -24.19 14.44
N ILE A 314 5.62 -23.70 14.46
CA ILE A 314 6.53 -23.93 15.59
C ILE A 314 5.98 -23.23 16.83
N LEU A 315 5.54 -21.97 16.71
CA LEU A 315 4.95 -21.22 17.82
C LEU A 315 3.72 -21.94 18.38
N GLU A 316 2.84 -22.42 17.51
CA GLU A 316 1.64 -23.17 17.91
C GLU A 316 1.99 -24.45 18.67
N ARG A 317 2.94 -25.25 18.16
CA ARG A 317 3.41 -26.46 18.86
C ARG A 317 3.99 -26.14 20.23
N VAL A 318 4.74 -25.05 20.32
CA VAL A 318 5.37 -24.59 21.55
C VAL A 318 4.32 -24.13 22.58
N VAL A 319 3.33 -23.36 22.14
CA VAL A 319 2.19 -22.92 22.96
C VAL A 319 1.37 -24.12 23.45
N ASN A 320 1.07 -25.08 22.58
CA ASN A 320 0.35 -26.30 22.95
C ASN A 320 1.16 -27.17 23.91
N SER A 321 2.47 -27.33 23.68
CA SER A 321 3.36 -28.04 24.61
C SER A 321 3.39 -27.37 25.98
N TYR A 322 3.38 -26.03 26.02
CA TYR A 322 3.32 -25.28 27.26
C TYR A 322 1.99 -25.51 28.01
N ARG A 323 0.89 -25.58 27.29
CA ARG A 323 -0.45 -25.74 27.87
C ARG A 323 -0.72 -27.12 28.47
N TYR A 324 -0.42 -28.18 27.71
CA TYR A 324 -0.63 -29.57 28.18
C TYR A 324 0.53 -30.06 29.05
N SER A 325 1.50 -29.17 29.25
CA SER A 325 2.49 -29.16 30.31
C SER A 325 1.91 -29.26 31.73
N GLU A 326 2.32 -30.18 32.63
CA GLU A 326 2.22 -29.91 34.09
C GLU A 326 3.28 -28.84 34.52
N LEU A 327 3.48 -27.80 33.69
CA LEU A 327 4.67 -26.95 33.68
C LEU A 327 4.59 -25.88 34.77
N THR A 328 4.94 -26.32 35.97
CA THR A 328 5.30 -25.46 37.09
C THR A 328 6.82 -25.18 37.14
N ASP A 329 7.62 -25.70 36.20
CA ASP A 329 9.07 -25.52 36.21
C ASP A 329 9.51 -24.20 35.53
N LYS A 330 9.99 -23.28 36.37
CA LYS A 330 10.59 -21.99 36.00
C LYS A 330 11.72 -22.12 34.96
N LYS A 331 12.39 -23.27 34.87
CA LYS A 331 13.45 -23.53 33.89
C LYS A 331 12.92 -23.64 32.45
N GLN A 332 11.76 -24.24 32.25
CA GLN A 332 11.17 -24.42 30.91
C GLN A 332 10.51 -23.14 30.40
N GLU A 333 9.95 -22.32 31.30
CA GLU A 333 9.50 -20.96 30.95
C GLU A 333 10.65 -20.12 30.41
N LEU A 334 11.82 -20.18 31.06
CA LEU A 334 13.01 -19.45 30.62
C LEU A 334 13.53 -19.94 29.26
N GLN A 335 13.43 -21.25 28.99
CA GLN A 335 13.77 -21.82 27.68
C GLN A 335 12.84 -21.30 26.58
N LEU A 336 11.55 -21.13 26.89
CA LEU A 336 10.58 -20.60 25.96
C LEU A 336 10.80 -19.10 25.70
N ILE A 337 11.07 -18.30 26.74
CA ILE A 337 11.44 -16.89 26.57
C ILE A 337 12.67 -16.77 25.64
N ASN A 338 13.70 -17.59 25.88
CA ASN A 338 14.89 -17.61 25.03
C ASN A 338 14.59 -18.04 23.58
N PHE A 339 13.66 -18.99 23.39
CA PHE A 339 13.20 -19.37 22.06
C PHE A 339 12.51 -18.20 21.35
N LEU A 340 11.56 -17.53 22.01
CA LEU A 340 10.86 -16.36 21.45
C LEU A 340 11.82 -15.20 21.14
N GLU A 341 12.79 -14.96 22.02
CA GLU A 341 13.79 -13.91 21.85
C GLU A 341 14.73 -14.21 20.68
N VAL A 342 15.32 -15.40 20.63
CA VAL A 342 16.40 -15.72 19.67
C VAL A 342 15.87 -16.25 18.33
N LYS A 343 14.83 -17.09 18.36
CA LYS A 343 14.32 -17.75 17.15
C LYS A 343 13.22 -16.96 16.46
N LEU A 344 12.43 -16.19 17.23
CA LEU A 344 11.37 -15.34 16.68
C LEU A 344 11.67 -13.84 16.75
N ASN A 345 12.84 -13.46 17.26
CA ASN A 345 13.34 -12.08 17.29
C ASN A 345 12.40 -11.08 18.01
N LEU A 346 11.65 -11.53 19.02
CA LEU A 346 10.75 -10.66 19.79
C LEU A 346 11.50 -9.65 20.70
N GLY A 347 12.76 -9.92 21.03
CA GLY A 347 13.46 -9.24 22.12
C GLY A 347 12.97 -9.68 23.51
N ASN A 348 13.80 -9.48 24.53
CA ASN A 348 13.57 -10.05 25.87
C ASN A 348 12.27 -9.60 26.55
N GLU A 349 11.95 -8.30 26.46
CA GLU A 349 10.76 -7.72 27.11
C GLU A 349 9.46 -8.25 26.48
N ALA A 350 9.34 -8.23 25.15
CA ALA A 350 8.15 -8.71 24.47
C ALA A 350 7.99 -10.24 24.61
N ALA A 351 9.10 -11.00 24.60
CA ALA A 351 9.07 -12.44 24.90
C ALA A 351 8.58 -12.74 26.33
N THR A 352 8.98 -11.94 27.31
CA THR A 352 8.51 -12.06 28.70
C THR A 352 7.03 -11.71 28.83
N ASN A 353 6.59 -10.61 28.21
CA ASN A 353 5.19 -10.21 28.21
C ASN A 353 4.31 -11.25 27.49
N PHE A 354 4.78 -11.82 26.38
CA PHE A 354 4.11 -12.92 25.69
C PHE A 354 3.85 -14.10 26.63
N MET A 355 4.84 -14.48 27.44
CA MET A 355 4.68 -15.56 28.43
C MET A 355 3.72 -15.20 29.57
N ALA A 356 3.67 -13.94 29.98
CA ALA A 356 2.68 -13.48 30.94
C ALA A 356 1.25 -13.60 30.38
N TYR A 357 1.03 -13.12 29.15
CA TYR A 357 -0.27 -13.22 28.46
C TYR A 357 -0.68 -14.67 28.20
N LEU A 358 0.25 -15.52 27.75
CA LEU A 358 -0.03 -16.94 27.52
C LEU A 358 -0.50 -17.65 28.82
N ARG A 359 0.14 -17.36 29.95
CA ARG A 359 -0.27 -17.90 31.26
C ARG A 359 -1.66 -17.44 31.67
N GLU A 360 -1.95 -16.16 31.52
CA GLU A 360 -3.26 -15.59 31.84
C GLU A 360 -4.36 -16.27 31.00
N ILE A 361 -4.15 -16.35 29.69
CA ILE A 361 -5.07 -17.01 28.74
C ILE A 361 -5.30 -18.47 29.16
N ILE A 362 -4.24 -19.24 29.40
CA ILE A 362 -4.36 -20.66 29.81
C ILE A 362 -5.14 -20.80 31.12
N SER A 363 -4.92 -19.90 32.09
CA SER A 363 -5.59 -19.96 33.40
C SER A 363 -7.12 -19.77 33.33
N HIS A 364 -7.61 -19.16 32.24
CA HIS A 364 -9.03 -18.87 32.02
C HIS A 364 -9.69 -19.76 30.94
N LEU A 365 -8.92 -20.61 30.26
CA LEU A 365 -9.41 -21.47 29.18
C LEU A 365 -9.71 -22.88 29.66
N SER A 366 -10.92 -23.38 29.35
CA SER A 366 -11.28 -24.79 29.55
C SER A 366 -10.30 -25.72 28.81
N PRO A 367 -9.94 -26.89 29.36
CA PRO A 367 -8.98 -27.81 28.76
C PRO A 367 -9.29 -28.24 27.31
N GLU A 368 -10.56 -28.20 26.92
CA GLU A 368 -11.07 -28.67 25.63
C GLU A 368 -11.05 -27.62 24.50
N LYS A 369 -10.85 -26.32 24.81
CA LYS A 369 -10.85 -25.24 23.82
C LYS A 369 -9.45 -24.93 23.33
N GLU A 370 -9.15 -24.98 22.03
CA GLU A 370 -7.82 -24.61 21.50
C GLU A 370 -7.45 -23.14 21.76
N ILE A 371 -6.14 -22.84 21.84
CA ILE A 371 -5.65 -21.45 21.95
C ILE A 371 -5.62 -20.87 20.54
N ASN A 372 -6.33 -19.77 20.33
CA ASN A 372 -6.22 -19.01 19.09
C ASN A 372 -4.91 -18.19 19.09
N ILE A 373 -3.94 -18.61 18.28
CA ILE A 373 -2.63 -17.97 18.18
C ILE A 373 -2.75 -16.51 17.70
N ILE A 374 -3.73 -16.18 16.86
CA ILE A 374 -3.95 -14.79 16.41
C ILE A 374 -4.40 -13.89 17.58
N ASP A 375 -5.20 -14.40 18.52
CA ASP A 375 -5.58 -13.64 19.72
C ASP A 375 -4.34 -13.30 20.57
N LEU A 376 -3.41 -14.23 20.69
CA LEU A 376 -2.15 -14.04 21.41
C LEU A 376 -1.23 -13.02 20.69
N LEU A 377 -1.09 -13.14 19.37
CA LEU A 377 -0.27 -12.24 18.55
C LEU A 377 -0.83 -10.81 18.46
N THR A 378 -2.14 -10.63 18.71
CA THR A 378 -2.82 -9.34 18.72
C THR A 378 -2.89 -8.68 20.12
N SER A 379 -2.25 -9.29 21.13
CA SER A 379 -2.08 -8.69 22.46
C SER A 379 -0.94 -7.67 22.47
N ASP A 380 -1.04 -6.57 23.24
CA ASP A 380 0.00 -5.53 23.28
C ASP A 380 1.21 -6.01 24.10
N LEU A 381 2.23 -6.55 23.44
CA LEU A 381 3.41 -7.12 24.10
C LEU A 381 4.43 -6.05 24.51
N ARG A 382 4.22 -4.78 24.14
CA ARG A 382 5.12 -3.67 24.48
C ARG A 382 4.77 -3.01 25.80
N ARG A 383 3.64 -3.38 26.40
CA ARG A 383 3.19 -2.90 27.71
C ARG A 383 3.09 -4.09 28.65
N SER A 384 3.44 -3.89 29.92
CA SER A 384 3.17 -4.89 30.94
C SER A 384 1.67 -5.20 30.99
N PRO A 385 1.26 -6.45 31.23
CA PRO A 385 -0.15 -6.82 31.22
C PRO A 385 -0.96 -5.93 32.18
N SER A 386 -1.95 -5.23 31.64
CA SER A 386 -3.03 -4.63 32.43
C SER A 386 -4.21 -5.61 32.42
N PRO A 387 -4.86 -5.85 33.56
CA PRO A 387 -5.89 -6.89 33.71
C PRO A 387 -7.18 -6.47 33.01
N THR A 388 -7.23 -6.62 31.69
CA THR A 388 -8.46 -6.43 30.91
C THR A 388 -8.43 -7.39 29.73
N ILE A 389 -9.10 -8.52 29.95
CA ILE A 389 -9.44 -9.53 28.96
C ILE A 389 -10.12 -8.84 27.75
N PRO A 390 -9.69 -9.09 26.50
CA PRO A 390 -10.53 -8.78 25.35
C PRO A 390 -11.69 -9.78 25.35
N ILE A 391 -12.87 -9.32 25.78
CA ILE A 391 -14.11 -10.08 25.66
C ILE A 391 -14.35 -10.28 24.15
N SER A 392 -14.34 -11.54 23.71
CA SER A 392 -14.77 -11.90 22.36
C SER A 392 -16.24 -11.53 22.20
N HIS A 393 -16.54 -10.51 21.41
CA HIS A 393 -17.88 -10.36 20.84
C HIS A 393 -17.88 -10.98 19.46
N ALA A 394 -18.80 -11.93 19.29
CA ALA A 394 -19.14 -12.62 18.05
C ALA A 394 -19.63 -11.66 16.97
#